data_AF-A0A238YTN5-F1
#
_entry.id   AF-A0A238YTN5-F1
#
_cell.length_a   1.000
_cell.length_b   1.000
_cell.length_c   1.000
_cell.angle_alpha   90.00
_cell.angle_beta   90.00
_cell.angle_gamma   90.00
#
_symmetry.space_group_name_H-M   'P 1'
#
loop_
_entity.id
_entity.type
_entity.pdbx_description
1 polymer ?
#
loop_
_entity_poly.entity_id
_entity_poly.type
_entity_poly.pdbx_seq_one_letter_code
_entity_poly.pdbx_strand_id
1 'polypeptide(L)'
;MNNLTANHKRILEVLREISKEQLLPYQRRQPRLSDLELICLSLIAEFMGMDSENDLFRKLPENISSKIERSVYNRPRRRLIGNLDRIRLKLASHFNEFENYFVVDSTPLEVCKLSISLRSEICKETV
;
A
#
# COMPACT_ATOMS: atom_id res chain seq x y z
N MET A 1 -3.80 11.86 -17.04
CA MET A 1 -3.87 10.47 -17.54
C MET A 1 -3.08 9.60 -16.58
N ASN A 2 -3.75 8.79 -15.76
CA ASN A 2 -3.06 7.89 -14.83
C ASN A 2 -2.63 6.65 -15.61
N ASN A 3 -1.36 6.59 -16.02
CA ASN A 3 -0.81 5.41 -16.65
C ASN A 3 -0.53 4.35 -15.58
N LEU A 4 -1.59 3.78 -14.99
CA LEU A 4 -1.52 2.71 -13.98
C LEU A 4 -0.68 1.53 -14.50
N THR A 5 -0.72 1.26 -15.80
CA THR A 5 0.16 0.30 -16.48
C THR A 5 1.64 0.68 -16.39
N ALA A 6 2.00 1.96 -16.57
CA ALA A 6 3.38 2.42 -16.49
C ALA A 6 3.90 2.39 -15.04
N ASN A 7 3.09 2.88 -14.09
CA ASN A 7 3.41 2.81 -12.67
C ASN A 7 3.59 1.36 -12.22
N HIS A 8 2.71 0.46 -12.67
CA HIS A 8 2.82 -0.96 -12.38
C HIS A 8 4.13 -1.56 -12.87
N LYS A 9 4.53 -1.28 -14.12
CA LYS A 9 5.81 -1.76 -14.66
C LYS A 9 6.99 -1.23 -13.83
N ARG A 10 7.01 0.08 -13.54
CA ARG A 10 8.12 0.72 -12.86
C ARG A 10 8.29 0.24 -11.42
N ILE A 11 7.19 0.14 -10.67
CA ILE A 11 7.22 -0.38 -9.29
C ILE A 11 7.59 -1.86 -9.29
N LEU A 12 7.08 -2.64 -10.24
CA LEU A 12 7.41 -4.07 -10.34
C LEU A 12 8.90 -4.32 -10.63
N GLU A 13 9.53 -3.49 -11.47
CA GLU A 13 10.98 -3.52 -11.72
C GLU A 13 11.77 -3.35 -10.40
N VAL A 14 11.47 -2.30 -9.64
CA VAL A 14 12.15 -2.02 -8.35
C VAL A 14 11.92 -3.15 -7.35
N LEU A 15 10.70 -3.68 -7.25
CA LEU A 15 10.39 -4.76 -6.31
C LEU A 15 11.14 -6.06 -6.63
N ARG A 16 11.43 -6.34 -7.91
CA ARG A 16 12.21 -7.51 -8.34
C ARG A 16 13.67 -7.44 -7.90
N GLU A 17 14.23 -6.24 -7.75
CA GLU A 17 15.58 -6.05 -7.22
C GLU A 17 15.65 -6.33 -5.71
N ILE A 18 14.56 -6.06 -4.98
CA ILE A 18 14.51 -6.11 -3.51
C ILE A 18 14.08 -7.48 -2.97
N SER A 19 13.27 -8.22 -3.74
CA SER A 19 12.56 -9.40 -3.28
C SER A 19 12.41 -10.47 -4.37
N LYS A 20 12.27 -11.73 -3.93
CA LYS A 20 11.95 -12.88 -4.80
C LYS A 20 10.51 -12.79 -5.31
N GLU A 21 10.25 -13.33 -6.50
CA GLU A 21 8.92 -13.33 -7.13
C GLU A 21 7.87 -14.15 -6.36
N GLN A 22 8.29 -15.25 -5.73
CA GLN A 22 7.44 -16.08 -4.86
C GLN A 22 7.81 -15.86 -3.39
N LEU A 23 6.80 -15.50 -2.58
CA LEU A 23 6.98 -15.13 -1.18
C LEU A 23 6.20 -16.04 -0.23
N LEU A 24 5.10 -16.62 -0.69
CA LEU A 24 4.36 -17.60 0.07
C LEU A 24 4.94 -19.00 -0.18
N PRO A 25 5.26 -19.76 0.89
CA PRO A 25 5.85 -21.08 0.76
C PRO A 25 4.87 -22.11 0.20
N TYR A 26 3.57 -21.91 0.40
CA TYR A 26 2.53 -22.82 -0.06
C TYR A 26 1.27 -22.09 -0.54
N GLN A 27 0.77 -22.51 -1.69
CA GLN A 27 -0.53 -22.12 -2.21
C GLN A 27 -1.28 -23.35 -2.75
N ARG A 28 -2.53 -23.50 -2.31
CA ARG A 28 -3.38 -24.64 -2.72
C ARG A 28 -3.74 -24.63 -4.20
N ARG A 29 -3.84 -23.44 -4.80
CA ARG A 29 -4.13 -23.22 -6.22
C ARG A 29 -3.01 -22.36 -6.78
N GLN A 30 -2.58 -22.66 -8.00
CA GLN A 30 -1.62 -21.81 -8.70
C GLN A 30 -2.30 -20.48 -9.06
N PRO A 31 -1.73 -19.34 -8.64
CA PRO A 31 -2.28 -18.03 -8.95
C PRO A 31 -1.91 -17.63 -10.38
N ARG A 32 -2.74 -16.80 -11.02
CA ARG A 32 -2.43 -16.21 -12.34
C ARG A 32 -1.46 -15.02 -12.27
N LEU A 33 -1.33 -14.42 -11.08
CA LEU A 33 -0.38 -13.36 -10.77
C LEU A 33 0.59 -13.86 -9.71
N SER A 34 1.85 -13.43 -9.80
CA SER A 34 2.86 -13.70 -8.79
C SER A 34 2.54 -12.99 -7.46
N ASP A 35 3.12 -13.48 -6.37
CA ASP A 35 2.99 -12.84 -5.05
C ASP A 35 3.53 -11.41 -5.07
N LEU A 36 4.60 -11.18 -5.83
CA LEU A 36 5.22 -9.88 -5.97
C LEU A 36 4.33 -8.91 -6.79
N GLU A 37 3.67 -9.36 -7.86
CA GLU A 37 2.67 -8.56 -8.58
C GLU A 37 1.48 -8.19 -7.68
N LEU A 38 1.04 -9.09 -6.80
CA LEU A 38 -0.01 -8.79 -5.81
C LEU A 38 0.41 -7.68 -4.84
N ILE A 39 1.64 -7.73 -4.35
CA ILE A 39 2.22 -6.68 -3.49
C ILE A 39 2.34 -5.37 -4.26
N CYS A 40 2.79 -5.43 -5.52
CA CYS A 40 2.88 -4.28 -6.42
C CYS A 40 1.51 -3.57 -6.54
N LEU A 41 0.43 -4.32 -6.75
CA LEU A 41 -0.93 -3.76 -6.79
C LEU A 41 -1.35 -3.08 -5.48
N SER A 42 -0.97 -3.64 -4.32
CA SER A 42 -1.25 -2.99 -3.03
C SER A 42 -0.50 -1.67 -2.88
N LEU A 43 0.77 -1.63 -3.28
CA LEU A 43 1.59 -0.43 -3.23
C LEU A 43 1.12 0.64 -4.23
N ILE A 44 0.66 0.24 -5.42
CA ILE A 44 0.06 1.17 -6.39
C ILE A 44 -1.22 1.79 -5.83
N ALA A 45 -2.08 0.99 -5.18
CA ALA A 45 -3.29 1.50 -4.57
C ALA A 45 -2.97 2.57 -3.52
N GLU A 46 -1.98 2.31 -2.67
CA GLU A 46 -1.49 3.26 -1.66
C GLU A 46 -0.87 4.51 -2.29
N PHE A 47 0.00 4.33 -3.29
CA PHE A 47 0.63 5.42 -4.04
C PHE A 47 -0.41 6.33 -4.72
N MET A 48 -1.51 5.75 -5.21
CA MET A 48 -2.59 6.49 -5.87
C MET A 48 -3.64 7.01 -4.88
N GLY A 49 -3.48 6.80 -3.58
CA GLY A 49 -4.45 7.22 -2.55
C GLY A 49 -5.80 6.52 -2.67
N MET A 50 -5.81 5.28 -3.14
CA MET A 50 -7.01 4.49 -3.39
C MET A 50 -7.37 3.63 -2.19
N ASP A 51 -8.22 4.16 -1.31
CA ASP A 51 -8.64 3.45 -0.10
C ASP A 51 -9.73 2.39 -0.37
N SER A 52 -10.36 2.43 -1.55
CA SER A 52 -11.41 1.49 -1.95
C SER A 52 -10.88 0.44 -2.91
N GLU A 53 -10.97 -0.84 -2.51
CA GLU A 53 -10.72 -1.97 -3.42
C GLU A 53 -11.61 -1.91 -4.66
N ASN A 54 -12.87 -1.46 -4.52
CA ASN A 54 -13.76 -1.35 -5.67
C ASN A 54 -13.27 -0.30 -6.68
N ASP A 55 -12.72 0.81 -6.20
CA ASP A 55 -12.13 1.82 -7.08
C ASP A 55 -10.86 1.30 -7.76
N LEU A 56 -10.02 0.53 -7.05
CA LEU A 56 -8.83 -0.13 -7.60
C LEU A 56 -9.22 -1.02 -8.78
N PHE A 57 -10.18 -1.92 -8.58
CA PHE A 57 -10.59 -2.87 -9.60
C PHE A 57 -11.30 -2.22 -10.80
N ARG A 58 -11.91 -1.03 -10.64
CA ARG A 58 -12.47 -0.25 -11.76
C ARG A 58 -11.39 0.37 -12.64
N LYS A 59 -10.24 0.73 -12.06
CA LYS A 59 -9.14 1.41 -12.75
C LYS A 59 -8.02 0.45 -13.20
N LEU A 60 -8.14 -0.85 -12.90
CA LEU A 60 -7.18 -1.85 -13.35
C LEU A 60 -7.16 -1.94 -14.89
N PRO A 61 -5.98 -2.11 -15.51
CA PRO A 61 -5.88 -2.31 -16.94
C PRO A 61 -6.31 -3.75 -17.29
N GLU A 62 -6.81 -3.95 -18.51
CA GLU A 62 -7.34 -5.25 -18.97
C GLU A 62 -6.35 -6.41 -18.81
N ASN A 63 -5.06 -6.14 -19.00
CA ASN A 63 -3.97 -7.11 -18.86
C ASN A 63 -3.86 -7.70 -17.45
N ILE A 64 -4.29 -6.96 -16.42
CA ILE A 64 -4.24 -7.40 -15.02
C ILE A 64 -5.63 -7.83 -14.57
N SER A 65 -6.69 -7.09 -14.92
CA SER A 65 -8.07 -7.42 -14.50
C SER A 65 -8.53 -8.79 -15.02
N SER A 66 -8.07 -9.22 -16.19
CA SER A 66 -8.32 -10.58 -16.71
C SER A 66 -7.64 -11.70 -15.90
N LYS A 67 -6.60 -11.37 -15.14
CA LYS A 67 -5.82 -12.33 -14.35
C LYS A 67 -6.27 -12.43 -12.90
N ILE A 68 -7.01 -11.44 -12.38
CA ILE A 68 -7.34 -11.40 -10.95
C ILE A 68 -8.76 -10.96 -10.65
N GLU A 69 -9.36 -11.66 -9.69
CA GLU A 69 -10.65 -11.32 -9.10
C GLU A 69 -10.47 -10.75 -7.69
N ARG A 70 -11.41 -9.93 -7.23
CA ARG A 70 -11.39 -9.31 -5.89
C ARG A 70 -11.19 -10.32 -4.76
N SER A 71 -11.94 -11.44 -4.79
CA SER A 71 -11.85 -12.48 -3.77
C SER A 71 -10.47 -13.17 -3.76
N VAL A 72 -9.88 -13.34 -4.95
CA VAL A 72 -8.57 -13.96 -5.17
C VAL A 72 -7.44 -13.01 -4.80
N TYR A 73 -7.64 -11.69 -4.90
CA TYR A 73 -6.69 -10.68 -4.43
C TYR A 73 -6.63 -10.61 -2.89
N ASN A 74 -7.79 -10.56 -2.23
CA ASN A 74 -7.85 -10.31 -0.78
C ASN A 74 -7.26 -11.44 0.08
N ARG A 75 -7.44 -12.70 -0.31
CA ARG A 75 -6.96 -13.86 0.45
C ARG A 75 -5.42 -13.94 0.56
N PRO A 76 -4.64 -13.92 -0.54
CA PRO A 76 -3.17 -13.88 -0.49
C PRO A 76 -2.67 -12.53 0.02
N ARG A 77 -3.32 -11.40 -0.30
CA ARG A 77 -2.91 -10.08 0.23
C ARG A 77 -2.80 -10.09 1.75
N ARG A 78 -3.80 -10.65 2.46
CA ARG A 78 -3.75 -10.79 3.93
C ARG A 78 -2.56 -11.61 4.44
N ARG A 79 -2.20 -12.68 3.71
CA ARG A 79 -1.05 -13.53 4.06
C ARG A 79 0.29 -12.87 3.71
N LEU A 80 0.29 -11.96 2.74
CA LEU A 80 1.46 -11.22 2.28
C LEU A 80 1.73 -9.94 3.09
N ILE A 81 0.88 -9.56 4.05
CA ILE A 81 1.05 -8.34 4.86
C ILE A 81 2.44 -8.27 5.49
N GLY A 82 2.92 -9.37 6.09
CA GLY A 82 4.26 -9.39 6.71
C GLY A 82 5.40 -9.22 5.70
N ASN A 83 5.25 -9.76 4.49
CA ASN A 83 6.24 -9.57 3.42
C ASN A 83 6.22 -8.14 2.88
N LEU A 84 5.03 -7.56 2.75
CA LEU A 84 4.82 -6.19 2.33
C LEU A 84 5.43 -5.21 3.34
N ASP A 85 5.27 -5.47 4.64
CA ASP A 85 5.91 -4.68 5.69
C ASP A 85 7.44 -4.80 5.66
N ARG A 86 7.97 -6.02 5.44
CA ARG A 86 9.42 -6.22 5.25
C ARG A 86 9.97 -5.46 4.05
N ILE A 87 9.21 -5.39 2.95
CA ILE A 87 9.59 -4.61 1.76
C ILE A 87 9.55 -3.10 2.08
N ARG A 88 8.51 -2.63 2.78
CA ARG A 88 8.42 -1.22 3.20
C ARG A 88 9.59 -0.81 4.08
N LEU A 89 9.96 -1.63 5.06
CA LEU A 89 11.11 -1.35 5.94
C LEU A 89 12.42 -1.29 5.16
N LYS A 90 12.62 -2.18 4.18
CA LYS A 90 13.79 -2.12 3.29
C LYS A 90 13.82 -0.86 2.42
N LEU A 91 12.67 -0.46 1.88
CA LEU A 91 12.54 0.76 1.10
C LEU A 91 12.84 1.99 1.97
N ALA A 92 12.26 2.06 3.17
CA ALA A 92 12.51 3.12 4.12
C ALA A 92 14.00 3.20 4.50
N SER A 93 14.65 2.05 4.78
CA SER A 93 16.08 2.05 5.09
C SER A 93 16.94 2.52 3.92
N HIS A 94 16.55 2.22 2.68
CA HIS A 94 17.27 2.67 1.49
C HIS A 94 17.11 4.17 1.26
N PHE A 95 15.90 4.72 1.45
CA PHE A 95 15.70 6.18 1.32
C PHE A 95 16.44 6.96 2.40
N ASN A 96 16.52 6.39 3.60
CA ASN A 96 17.10 7.04 4.77
C ASN A 96 18.61 6.79 4.93
N GLU A 97 19.27 6.09 4.00
CA GLU A 97 20.68 5.69 4.13
C GLU A 97 21.63 6.88 4.32
N PHE A 98 21.28 8.04 3.76
CA PHE A 98 22.10 9.27 3.82
C PHE A 98 21.57 10.30 4.83
N GLU A 99 20.51 9.99 5.56
CA GLU A 99 19.89 10.89 6.52
C GLU A 99 20.44 10.64 7.94
N ASN A 100 21.08 11.66 8.52
CA ASN A 100 21.63 11.59 9.88
C ASN A 100 20.64 12.09 10.95
N TYR A 101 19.58 12.78 10.54
CA TYR A 101 18.61 13.40 11.44
C TYR A 101 17.20 13.26 10.87
N PHE A 102 16.26 12.76 11.67
CA PHE A 102 14.84 12.73 11.34
C PHE A 102 14.12 13.79 12.15
N VAL A 103 13.44 14.72 11.49
CA VAL A 103 12.53 15.65 12.15
C VAL A 103 11.18 14.95 12.27
N VAL A 104 10.93 14.37 13.45
CA VAL A 104 9.65 13.74 13.76
C VAL A 104 8.73 14.82 14.34
N ASP A 105 7.77 15.29 13.54
CA ASP A 105 6.69 16.12 14.06
C ASP A 105 5.79 15.24 14.93
N SER A 106 5.83 15.44 16.25
CA SER A 106 5.01 14.71 17.21
C SER A 106 3.59 15.27 17.30
N THR A 107 3.25 16.29 16.51
CA THR A 107 1.88 16.78 16.42
C THR A 107 1.09 15.92 15.43
N PRO A 108 0.07 15.16 15.88
CA PRO A 108 -0.86 14.55 14.94
C PRO A 108 -1.58 15.70 14.21
N LEU A 109 -1.41 15.76 12.89
CA LEU A 109 -2.14 16.68 12.02
C LEU A 109 -3.64 16.67 12.38
N GLU A 110 -4.22 17.86 12.41
CA GLU A 110 -5.47 18.26 13.05
C GLU A 110 -6.76 17.62 12.48
N VAL A 111 -6.66 16.51 11.74
CA VAL A 111 -7.80 15.81 11.13
C VAL A 111 -8.81 15.40 12.20
N CYS A 112 -8.34 14.97 13.38
CA CYS A 112 -9.20 14.64 14.51
C CYS A 112 -9.53 15.85 15.41
N LYS A 113 -8.82 16.98 15.30
CA LYS A 113 -9.09 18.18 16.11
C LYS A 113 -10.44 18.78 15.76
N LEU A 114 -10.78 18.87 14.47
CA LEU A 114 -12.10 19.37 14.04
C LEU A 114 -13.25 18.49 14.54
N SER A 115 -13.12 17.16 14.42
CA SER A 115 -14.17 16.22 14.85
C SER A 115 -14.30 16.12 16.38
N ILE A 116 -13.20 16.28 17.12
CA ILE A 116 -13.20 16.24 18.60
C ILE A 116 -13.52 17.62 19.20
N SER A 117 -13.19 18.73 18.55
CA SER A 117 -13.39 20.10 19.08
C SER A 117 -14.82 20.37 19.53
N LEU A 118 -15.81 19.89 18.78
CA LEU A 118 -17.22 20.04 19.13
C LEU A 118 -17.57 19.33 20.44
N ARG A 119 -16.93 18.18 20.72
CA ARG A 119 -17.17 17.34 21.91
C ARG A 119 -16.24 17.65 23.08
N SER A 120 -15.11 18.31 22.84
CA SER A 120 -14.18 18.70 23.90
C SER A 120 -14.80 19.78 24.77
N GLU A 121 -14.85 19.57 26.09
CA GLU A 121 -15.21 20.61 27.07
C GLU A 121 -13.98 21.36 27.61
N ILE A 122 -12.78 20.89 27.26
CA ILE A 122 -11.52 21.47 27.70
C ILE A 122 -11.29 22.80 26.96
N CYS A 123 -11.02 23.87 27.71
CA CYS A 123 -10.80 25.24 27.22
C CYS A 123 -11.99 25.88 26.49
N LYS A 124 -13.23 25.44 26.73
CA LYS A 124 -14.41 26.23 26.36
C LYS A 124 -14.62 27.31 27.42
N GLU A 125 -14.53 28.56 27.01
CA GLU A 125 -14.89 29.69 27.88
C GLU A 125 -16.36 29.54 28.28
N THR A 126 -16.60 29.48 29.59
CA THR A 126 -17.94 29.48 30.16
C THR A 126 -18.44 30.93 30.09
N VAL A 127 -19.37 31.18 29.16
CA VAL A 127 -20.18 32.41 29.17
C VAL A 127 -21.28 32.26 30.21
#